data_AF-A0AAD6B380-F1
#
_entry.id   AF-A0AAD6B380-F1
#
_cell.length_a   1.000
_cell.length_b   1.000
_cell.length_c   1.000
_cell.angle_alpha   90.00
_cell.angle_beta   90.00
_cell.angle_gamma   90.00
#
_symmetry.space_group_name_H-M   'P 1'
#
loop_
_entity.id
_entity.type
_entity.pdbx_description
1 polymer ?
#
loop_
_entity_poly.entity_id
_entity_poly.type
_entity_poly.pdbx_seq_one_letter_code
_entity_poly.pdbx_strand_id
1 'polypeptide(L)'
;MACTLEKVLGDARTLLERLKEHDTAAEGLIEQSGALNQRVQGMKEVGNAIPDKHTEDASEIQELTKYKPHVLLSQENTQIKDLQQENKELWLSLEEHQYALELIMGRYRKQMLQLMMARKELDTKPVLNLHENHAKEVQNQVERICEMGQVMRKAVQVDDQHYCSVRERLAQLEIENKELRDLMTFSKSFVKTAKEENSQPPPPAAAAVAEEEEEKSSQPESD
;
A
#
# COMPACT_ATOMS: atom_id res chain seq x y z
N MET A 1 -2.08 -15.37 -113.61
CA MET A 1 -2.11 -14.93 -112.19
C MET A 1 -1.03 -15.70 -111.46
N ALA A 2 -0.04 -15.02 -110.86
CA ALA A 2 1.00 -15.66 -110.08
C ALA A 2 0.84 -15.24 -108.61
N CYS A 3 0.54 -16.19 -107.73
CA CYS A 3 0.61 -15.95 -106.29
C CYS A 3 2.08 -16.00 -105.88
N THR A 4 2.65 -14.85 -105.54
CA THR A 4 3.97 -14.83 -104.89
C THR A 4 3.84 -15.41 -103.49
N LEU A 5 4.86 -16.16 -103.05
CA LEU A 5 4.89 -16.82 -101.74
C LEU A 5 4.63 -15.82 -100.59
N GLU A 6 5.11 -14.59 -100.75
CA GLU A 6 4.92 -13.47 -99.82
C GLU A 6 3.45 -13.15 -99.53
N LYS A 7 2.55 -13.27 -100.51
CA LYS A 7 1.11 -13.03 -100.29
C LYS A 7 0.51 -14.12 -99.42
N VAL A 8 0.80 -15.39 -99.72
CA VAL A 8 0.34 -16.53 -98.92
C VAL A 8 0.89 -16.46 -97.49
N LEU A 9 2.15 -16.00 -97.31
CA LEU A 9 2.74 -15.75 -96.00
C LEU A 9 2.11 -14.55 -95.27
N GLY A 10 1.69 -13.51 -95.99
CA GLY A 10 0.94 -12.39 -95.44
C GLY A 10 -0.45 -12.82 -94.96
N ASP A 11 -1.21 -13.48 -95.83
CA ASP A 11 -2.55 -14.01 -95.52
C ASP A 11 -2.49 -14.96 -94.32
N ALA A 12 -1.52 -15.89 -94.29
CA ALA A 12 -1.31 -16.81 -93.17
C ALA A 12 -0.97 -16.09 -91.85
N ARG A 13 -0.20 -14.99 -91.89
CA ARG A 13 0.05 -14.16 -90.69
C ARG A 13 -1.23 -13.50 -90.19
N THR A 14 -2.04 -12.90 -91.07
CA THR A 14 -3.31 -12.27 -90.66
C THR A 14 -4.32 -13.29 -90.11
N LEU A 15 -4.31 -14.52 -90.61
CA LEU A 15 -5.14 -15.61 -90.08
C LEU A 15 -4.67 -16.05 -88.68
N LEU A 16 -3.35 -16.16 -88.47
CA LEU A 16 -2.76 -16.50 -87.17
C LEU A 16 -3.04 -15.39 -86.13
N GLU A 17 -2.94 -14.13 -86.52
CA GLU A 17 -3.21 -12.97 -85.66
C GLU A 17 -4.70 -12.93 -85.25
N ARG A 18 -5.63 -13.17 -86.19
CA ARG A 18 -7.06 -13.31 -85.90
C ARG A 18 -7.41 -14.55 -85.07
N LEU A 19 -6.71 -15.67 -85.25
CA LEU A 19 -6.87 -16.85 -84.38
C LEU A 19 -6.48 -16.50 -82.93
N LYS A 20 -5.35 -15.80 -82.75
CA LYS A 20 -4.91 -15.34 -81.42
C LYS A 20 -5.91 -14.35 -80.78
N GLU A 21 -6.51 -13.46 -81.56
CA GLU A 21 -7.60 -12.59 -81.09
C GLU A 21 -8.83 -13.41 -80.64
N HIS A 22 -9.20 -14.44 -81.41
CA HIS A 22 -10.30 -15.35 -81.06
C HIS A 22 -10.01 -16.19 -79.81
N ASP A 23 -8.80 -16.72 -79.65
CA ASP A 23 -8.38 -17.46 -78.45
C ASP A 23 -8.43 -16.55 -77.21
N THR A 24 -7.91 -15.32 -77.31
CA THR A 24 -7.97 -14.31 -76.23
C THR A 24 -9.41 -13.97 -75.85
N ALA A 25 -10.32 -13.86 -76.83
CA ALA A 25 -11.74 -13.64 -76.59
C ALA A 25 -12.43 -14.87 -75.96
N ALA A 26 -12.01 -16.08 -76.29
CA ALA A 26 -12.50 -17.32 -75.69
C ALA A 26 -12.06 -17.47 -74.23
N GLU A 27 -10.81 -17.13 -73.90
CA GLU A 27 -10.32 -17.07 -72.51
C GLU A 27 -11.13 -16.09 -71.67
N GLY A 28 -11.42 -14.89 -72.19
CA GLY A 28 -12.30 -13.92 -71.51
C GLY A 28 -13.73 -14.41 -71.30
N LEU A 29 -14.29 -15.19 -72.22
CA LEU A 29 -15.60 -15.84 -72.04
C LEU A 29 -15.57 -16.97 -71.01
N ILE A 30 -14.46 -17.71 -70.91
CA ILE A 30 -14.25 -18.73 -69.88
C ILE A 30 -14.17 -18.09 -68.50
N GLU A 31 -13.44 -16.97 -68.34
CA GLU A 31 -13.38 -16.22 -67.08
C GLU A 31 -14.76 -15.68 -66.66
N GLN A 32 -15.50 -15.04 -67.59
CA GLN A 32 -16.86 -14.54 -67.34
C GLN A 32 -17.83 -15.67 -66.96
N SER A 33 -17.74 -16.82 -67.64
CA SER A 33 -18.53 -18.01 -67.32
C SER A 33 -18.18 -18.57 -65.94
N GLY A 34 -16.88 -18.62 -65.58
CA GLY A 34 -16.40 -19.02 -64.26
C GLY A 34 -16.92 -18.11 -63.14
N ALA A 35 -16.83 -16.79 -63.32
CA ALA A 35 -17.34 -15.80 -62.37
C ALA A 35 -18.87 -15.85 -62.22
N LEU A 36 -19.60 -16.07 -63.32
CA LEU A 36 -21.05 -16.27 -63.28
C LEU A 36 -21.42 -17.58 -62.56
N ASN A 37 -20.70 -18.68 -62.83
CA ASN A 37 -20.92 -19.96 -62.19
C ASN A 37 -20.65 -19.90 -60.67
N GLN A 38 -19.58 -19.20 -60.24
CA GLN A 38 -19.33 -18.94 -58.82
C GLN A 38 -20.47 -18.15 -58.17
N ARG A 39 -21.01 -17.12 -58.85
CA ARG A 39 -22.16 -16.34 -58.35
C ARG A 39 -23.43 -17.20 -58.23
N VAL A 40 -23.72 -18.02 -59.24
CA VAL A 40 -24.86 -18.94 -59.24
C VAL A 40 -24.72 -20.01 -58.15
N GLN A 41 -23.52 -20.56 -57.95
CA GLN A 41 -23.24 -21.51 -56.89
C GLN A 41 -23.39 -20.86 -55.50
N GLY A 42 -22.90 -19.63 -55.29
CA GLY A 42 -23.14 -18.88 -54.06
C GLY A 42 -24.61 -18.59 -53.79
N MET A 43 -25.40 -18.22 -54.82
CA MET A 43 -26.85 -18.06 -54.68
C MET A 43 -27.56 -19.38 -54.33
N LYS A 44 -27.12 -20.50 -54.92
CA LYS A 44 -27.63 -21.84 -54.62
C LYS A 44 -27.26 -22.29 -53.21
N GLU A 45 -26.06 -21.96 -52.74
CA GLU A 45 -25.61 -22.23 -51.37
C GLU A 45 -26.41 -21.41 -50.37
N VAL A 46 -26.69 -20.12 -50.62
CA VAL A 46 -27.62 -19.32 -49.80
C VAL A 46 -29.03 -19.93 -49.79
N GLY A 47 -29.53 -20.43 -50.93
CA GLY A 47 -30.84 -21.10 -51.00
C GLY A 47 -30.91 -22.45 -50.28
N ASN A 48 -29.80 -23.20 -50.22
CA ASN A 48 -29.72 -24.50 -49.56
C ASN A 48 -29.22 -24.43 -48.09
N ALA A 49 -28.61 -23.33 -47.68
CA ALA A 49 -28.10 -23.10 -46.32
C ALA A 49 -29.18 -22.61 -45.33
N ILE A 50 -30.46 -22.75 -45.70
CA ILE A 50 -31.61 -22.61 -44.80
C ILE A 50 -32.15 -24.03 -44.51
N PRO A 51 -31.50 -24.82 -43.63
CA PRO A 51 -31.97 -26.16 -43.31
C PRO A 51 -33.14 -26.12 -42.31
N ASP A 52 -34.29 -26.64 -42.72
CA ASP A 52 -35.10 -27.68 -42.03
C ASP A 52 -35.10 -27.71 -40.48
N LYS A 53 -35.12 -26.55 -39.82
CA LYS A 53 -35.11 -26.39 -38.35
C LYS A 53 -36.15 -25.41 -37.82
N HIS A 54 -36.88 -24.77 -38.73
CA HIS A 54 -37.89 -23.77 -38.45
C HIS A 54 -39.18 -24.16 -39.19
N THR A 55 -39.93 -25.11 -38.64
CA THR A 55 -41.24 -25.51 -39.19
C THR A 55 -42.30 -24.41 -39.03
N GLU A 56 -42.11 -23.51 -38.07
CA GLU A 56 -42.93 -22.31 -37.89
C GLU A 56 -42.56 -21.24 -38.93
N ASP A 57 -41.29 -20.81 -39.02
CA ASP A 57 -40.85 -19.87 -40.07
C ASP A 57 -41.10 -20.41 -41.48
N ALA A 58 -41.02 -21.72 -41.72
CA ALA A 58 -41.37 -22.30 -43.02
C ALA A 58 -42.86 -22.10 -43.38
N SER A 59 -43.74 -22.09 -42.38
CA SER A 59 -45.16 -21.79 -42.55
C SER A 59 -45.39 -20.29 -42.79
N GLU A 60 -44.65 -19.43 -42.07
CA GLU A 60 -44.67 -17.99 -42.32
C GLU A 60 -44.10 -17.64 -43.71
N ILE A 61 -42.98 -18.23 -44.12
CA ILE A 61 -42.40 -18.08 -45.47
C ILE A 61 -43.39 -18.57 -46.54
N GLN A 62 -44.17 -19.63 -46.27
CA GLN A 62 -45.23 -20.08 -47.17
C GLN A 62 -46.42 -19.10 -47.23
N GLU A 63 -46.79 -18.44 -46.13
CA GLU A 63 -47.73 -17.31 -46.11
C GLU A 63 -47.17 -16.11 -46.90
N LEU A 64 -45.96 -15.66 -46.57
CA LEU A 64 -45.26 -14.54 -47.20
C LEU A 64 -45.17 -14.71 -48.73
N THR A 65 -44.90 -15.93 -49.21
CA THR A 65 -44.84 -16.28 -50.64
C THR A 65 -46.18 -16.09 -51.38
N LYS A 66 -47.32 -16.00 -50.68
CA LYS A 66 -48.64 -15.68 -51.28
C LYS A 66 -48.79 -14.21 -51.61
N TYR A 67 -48.02 -13.34 -50.96
CA TYR A 67 -48.06 -11.89 -51.14
C TYR A 67 -47.05 -11.44 -52.21
N LYS A 68 -47.35 -10.34 -52.90
CA LYS A 68 -46.39 -9.73 -53.83
C LYS A 68 -45.21 -9.16 -53.02
N PRO A 69 -43.94 -9.30 -53.45
CA PRO A 69 -42.76 -8.86 -52.67
C PRO A 69 -42.81 -7.41 -52.18
N HIS A 70 -43.48 -6.50 -52.92
CA HIS A 70 -43.67 -5.11 -52.50
C HIS A 70 -44.53 -4.95 -51.24
N VAL A 71 -45.47 -5.86 -50.98
CA VAL A 71 -46.31 -5.86 -49.77
C VAL A 71 -45.47 -6.23 -48.56
N LEU A 72 -44.66 -7.27 -48.67
CA LEU A 72 -43.74 -7.72 -47.61
C LEU A 72 -42.76 -6.60 -47.24
N LEU A 73 -42.10 -6.02 -48.26
CA LEU A 73 -41.19 -4.90 -48.07
C LEU A 73 -41.89 -3.69 -47.42
N SER A 74 -43.17 -3.46 -47.70
CA SER A 74 -43.95 -2.40 -47.03
C SER A 74 -44.28 -2.72 -45.57
N GLN A 75 -44.47 -4.00 -45.22
CA GLN A 75 -44.71 -4.47 -43.85
C GLN A 75 -43.43 -4.39 -43.01
N GLU A 76 -42.30 -4.88 -43.55
CA GLU A 76 -40.97 -4.74 -42.96
C GLU A 76 -40.61 -3.25 -42.74
N ASN A 77 -40.83 -2.40 -43.74
CA ASN A 77 -40.63 -0.94 -43.63
C ASN A 77 -41.61 -0.24 -42.66
N THR A 78 -42.64 -0.93 -42.17
CA THR A 78 -43.50 -0.44 -41.09
C THR A 78 -42.92 -0.87 -39.74
N GLN A 79 -42.64 -2.16 -39.55
CA GLN A 79 -41.98 -2.69 -38.34
C GLN A 79 -40.65 -1.98 -38.03
N ILE A 80 -39.84 -1.69 -39.05
CA ILE A 80 -38.59 -0.93 -38.90
C ILE A 80 -38.82 0.50 -38.38
N LYS A 81 -39.92 1.15 -38.78
CA LYS A 81 -40.28 2.50 -38.27
C LYS A 81 -40.82 2.42 -36.84
N ASP A 82 -41.64 1.42 -36.55
CA ASP A 82 -42.22 1.22 -35.22
C ASP A 82 -41.09 0.95 -34.21
N LEU A 83 -40.13 0.08 -34.55
CA LEU A 83 -38.91 -0.15 -33.75
C LEU A 83 -38.02 1.09 -33.65
N GLN A 84 -37.91 1.92 -34.69
CA GLN A 84 -37.17 3.20 -34.63
C GLN A 84 -37.88 4.22 -33.72
N GLN A 85 -39.21 4.23 -33.68
CA GLN A 85 -39.98 5.05 -32.75
C GLN A 85 -39.84 4.54 -31.31
N GLU A 86 -39.98 3.24 -31.06
CA GLU A 86 -39.78 2.64 -29.73
C GLU A 86 -38.38 2.93 -29.19
N ASN A 87 -37.33 2.75 -30.01
CA ASN A 87 -35.96 3.10 -29.63
C ASN A 87 -35.83 4.59 -29.26
N LYS A 88 -36.50 5.49 -29.98
CA LYS A 88 -36.50 6.92 -29.67
C LYS A 88 -37.25 7.23 -28.36
N GLU A 89 -38.36 6.55 -28.09
CA GLU A 89 -39.12 6.70 -26.84
C GLU A 89 -38.35 6.13 -25.64
N LEU A 90 -37.62 5.02 -25.81
CA LEU A 90 -36.68 4.50 -24.82
C LEU A 90 -35.52 5.47 -24.53
N TRP A 91 -34.95 6.11 -25.56
CA TRP A 91 -33.92 7.15 -25.39
C TRP A 91 -34.45 8.36 -24.60
N LEU A 92 -35.64 8.86 -24.93
CA LEU A 92 -36.27 9.97 -24.19
C LEU A 92 -36.58 9.58 -22.74
N SER A 93 -37.13 8.38 -22.51
CA SER A 93 -37.39 7.86 -21.18
C SER A 93 -36.11 7.75 -20.34
N LEU A 94 -35.00 7.29 -20.93
CA LEU A 94 -33.70 7.23 -20.24
C LEU A 94 -33.19 8.63 -19.84
N GLU A 95 -33.39 9.63 -20.71
CA GLU A 95 -33.05 11.03 -20.44
C GLU A 95 -33.89 11.62 -19.30
N GLU A 96 -35.21 11.38 -19.30
CA GLU A 96 -36.13 11.77 -18.22
C GLU A 96 -35.78 11.11 -16.87
N HIS A 97 -35.42 9.82 -16.87
CA HIS A 97 -34.96 9.12 -15.67
C HIS A 97 -33.64 9.71 -15.13
N GLN A 98 -32.70 10.09 -16.01
CA GLN A 98 -31.46 10.76 -15.61
C GLN A 98 -31.75 12.13 -14.97
N TYR A 99 -32.61 12.96 -15.58
CA TYR A 99 -33.02 14.25 -15.01
C TYR A 99 -33.74 14.10 -13.66
N ALA A 100 -34.59 13.08 -13.50
CA ALA A 100 -35.26 12.79 -12.24
C ALA A 100 -34.26 12.40 -11.13
N LEU A 101 -33.28 11.53 -11.45
CA LEU A 101 -32.22 11.13 -10.53
C LEU A 101 -31.32 12.33 -10.14
N GLU A 102 -30.95 13.18 -11.08
CA GLU A 102 -30.17 14.39 -10.80
C GLU A 102 -30.92 15.36 -9.88
N LEU A 103 -32.23 15.56 -10.09
CA LEU A 103 -33.07 16.39 -9.23
C LEU A 103 -33.19 15.82 -7.82
N ILE A 104 -33.41 14.50 -7.68
CA ILE A 104 -33.48 13.82 -6.38
C ILE A 104 -32.14 13.91 -5.64
N MET A 105 -31.04 13.56 -6.31
CA MET A 105 -29.69 13.61 -5.72
C MET A 105 -29.25 15.05 -5.42
N GLY A 106 -29.68 16.03 -6.21
CA GLY A 106 -29.49 17.46 -5.95
C GLY A 106 -30.23 17.94 -4.71
N ARG A 107 -31.47 17.49 -4.50
CA ARG A 107 -32.24 17.76 -3.27
C ARG A 107 -31.63 17.08 -2.04
N TYR A 108 -31.26 15.80 -2.17
CA TYR A 108 -30.61 15.03 -1.09
C TYR A 108 -29.30 15.68 -0.61
N ARG A 109 -28.43 16.10 -1.55
CA ARG A 109 -27.18 16.82 -1.20
C ARG A 109 -27.46 18.13 -0.47
N LYS A 110 -28.47 18.92 -0.89
CA LYS A 110 -28.87 20.16 -0.20
C LYS A 110 -29.40 19.89 1.22
N GLN A 111 -30.25 18.87 1.38
CA GLN A 111 -30.78 18.46 2.70
C GLN A 111 -29.66 17.96 3.63
N MET A 112 -28.72 17.17 3.12
CA MET A 112 -27.56 16.70 3.89
C MET A 112 -26.67 17.86 4.34
N LEU A 113 -26.38 18.83 3.46
CA LEU A 113 -25.64 20.04 3.83
C LEU A 113 -26.37 20.87 4.91
N GLN A 114 -27.68 21.04 4.79
CA GLN A 114 -28.50 21.71 5.82
C GLN A 114 -28.44 20.96 7.15
N LEU A 115 -28.55 19.62 7.14
CA LEU A 115 -28.43 18.80 8.36
C LEU A 115 -27.03 18.88 8.97
N MET A 116 -25.98 18.92 8.15
CA MET A 116 -24.59 19.10 8.62
C MET A 116 -24.36 20.49 9.21
N MET A 117 -24.97 21.55 8.65
CA MET A 117 -24.89 22.90 9.20
C MET A 117 -25.67 23.02 10.53
N ALA A 118 -26.91 22.52 10.60
CA ALA A 118 -27.67 22.47 11.85
C ALA A 118 -26.99 21.60 12.93
N ARG A 119 -26.28 20.53 12.54
CA ARG A 119 -25.44 19.74 13.45
C ARG A 119 -24.09 20.39 13.79
N LYS A 120 -23.65 21.42 13.05
CA LYS A 120 -22.48 22.25 13.39
C LYS A 120 -22.84 23.37 14.39
N GLU A 121 -24.13 23.66 14.55
CA GLU A 121 -24.66 24.53 15.62
C GLU A 121 -24.84 23.79 16.96
N LEU A 122 -24.76 22.45 16.98
CA LEU A 122 -24.38 21.73 18.20
C LEU A 122 -22.93 22.09 18.52
N ASP A 123 -22.77 23.01 19.47
CA ASP A 123 -21.54 23.75 19.65
C ASP A 123 -20.32 22.84 19.83
N THR A 124 -19.36 22.90 18.91
CA THR A 124 -18.11 22.14 19.01
C THR A 124 -17.12 22.79 19.98
N LYS A 125 -17.34 24.06 20.37
CA LYS A 125 -16.50 24.78 21.34
C LYS A 125 -16.30 24.00 22.65
N PRO A 126 -17.30 23.48 23.38
CA PRO A 126 -17.08 22.71 24.61
C PRO A 126 -16.11 21.52 24.45
N VAL A 127 -16.20 20.77 23.34
CA VAL A 127 -15.28 19.65 23.08
C VAL A 127 -13.86 20.15 22.78
N LEU A 128 -13.73 21.19 21.97
CA LEU A 128 -12.43 21.79 21.65
C LEU A 128 -11.77 22.44 22.88
N ASN A 129 -12.54 23.15 23.72
CA ASN A 129 -12.07 23.73 24.98
C ASN A 129 -11.67 22.65 25.98
N LEU A 130 -12.39 21.52 26.05
CA LEU A 130 -12.01 20.40 26.90
C LEU A 130 -10.66 19.81 26.48
N HIS A 131 -10.44 19.61 25.18
CA HIS A 131 -9.14 19.17 24.65
C HIS A 131 -8.03 20.20 24.89
N GLU A 132 -8.28 21.48 24.69
CA GLU A 132 -7.32 22.56 24.91
C GLU A 132 -6.92 22.68 26.39
N ASN A 133 -7.89 22.59 27.30
CA ASN A 133 -7.64 22.63 28.75
C ASN A 133 -6.92 21.37 29.24
N HIS A 134 -7.26 20.18 28.72
CA HIS A 134 -6.53 18.96 29.04
C HIS A 134 -5.08 19.00 28.51
N ALA A 135 -4.85 19.55 27.31
CA ALA A 135 -3.49 19.73 26.78
C ALA A 135 -2.66 20.70 27.64
N LYS A 136 -3.26 21.81 28.11
CA LYS A 136 -2.61 22.74 29.06
C LYS A 136 -2.29 22.06 30.39
N GLU A 137 -3.19 21.25 30.93
CA GLU A 137 -2.96 20.55 32.20
C GLU A 137 -1.83 19.52 32.08
N VAL A 138 -1.78 18.74 30.99
CA VAL A 138 -0.66 17.84 30.71
C VAL A 138 0.67 18.62 30.55
N GLN A 139 0.64 19.78 29.88
CA GLN A 139 1.82 20.65 29.75
C GLN A 139 2.31 21.16 31.12
N ASN A 140 1.41 21.67 31.98
CA ASN A 140 1.73 22.10 33.35
C ASN A 140 2.39 20.97 34.16
N GLN A 141 1.89 19.73 34.02
CA GLN A 141 2.45 18.56 34.71
C GLN A 141 3.85 18.21 34.20
N VAL A 142 4.08 18.27 32.88
CA VAL A 142 5.43 18.08 32.28
C VAL A 142 6.40 19.17 32.75
N GLU A 143 5.98 20.44 32.79
CA GLU A 143 6.80 21.54 33.28
C GLU A 143 7.18 21.35 34.76
N ARG A 144 6.21 20.99 35.61
CA ARG A 144 6.47 20.68 37.03
C ARG A 144 7.40 19.49 37.24
N ILE A 145 7.34 18.47 36.39
CA ILE A 145 8.28 17.33 36.39
C ILE A 145 9.69 17.81 35.98
N CYS A 146 9.79 18.70 34.99
CA CYS A 146 11.06 19.30 34.56
C CYS A 146 11.68 20.19 35.65
N GLU A 147 10.89 20.99 36.37
CA GLU A 147 11.32 21.76 37.54
C GLU A 147 11.81 20.85 38.67
N MET A 148 11.02 19.86 39.06
CA MET A 148 11.38 18.90 40.12
C MET A 148 12.64 18.12 39.75
N GLY A 149 12.82 17.77 38.48
CA GLY A 149 14.05 17.17 37.96
C GLY A 149 15.28 18.11 38.03
N GLN A 150 15.10 19.43 37.88
CA GLN A 150 16.18 20.39 38.11
C GLN A 150 16.54 20.49 39.60
N VAL A 151 15.54 20.57 40.48
CA VAL A 151 15.75 20.61 41.95
C VAL A 151 16.46 19.33 42.41
N MET A 152 16.01 18.15 41.97
CA MET A 152 16.62 16.87 42.31
C MET A 152 18.07 16.79 41.84
N ARG A 153 18.37 17.18 40.59
CA ARG A 153 19.76 17.26 40.10
C ARG A 153 20.62 18.23 40.90
N LYS A 154 20.05 19.36 41.37
CA LYS A 154 20.80 20.34 42.16
C LYS A 154 21.04 19.87 43.61
N ALA A 155 20.10 19.12 44.19
CA ALA A 155 20.29 18.48 45.49
C ALA A 155 21.46 17.47 45.43
N VAL A 156 21.41 16.53 44.50
CA VAL A 156 22.50 15.53 44.30
C VAL A 156 23.86 16.21 44.11
N GLN A 157 23.96 17.28 43.31
CA GLN A 157 25.22 18.03 43.15
C GLN A 157 25.75 18.68 44.44
N VAL A 158 24.87 19.06 45.37
CA VAL A 158 25.27 19.64 46.66
C VAL A 158 25.65 18.53 47.64
N ASP A 159 24.90 17.43 47.64
CA ASP A 159 25.18 16.26 48.47
C ASP A 159 26.50 15.58 48.07
N ASP A 160 26.81 15.45 46.77
CA ASP A 160 28.10 14.96 46.25
C ASP A 160 29.28 15.83 46.73
N GLN A 161 29.11 17.15 46.70
CA GLN A 161 30.13 18.11 47.15
C GLN A 161 30.34 18.03 48.68
N HIS A 162 29.25 17.94 49.43
CA HIS A 162 29.29 17.78 50.89
C HIS A 162 29.91 16.43 51.29
N TYR A 163 29.54 15.34 50.61
CA TYR A 163 30.12 14.01 50.82
C TYR A 163 31.62 13.98 50.55
N CYS A 164 32.10 14.61 49.48
CA CYS A 164 33.54 14.75 49.22
C CYS A 164 34.25 15.49 50.37
N SER A 165 33.72 16.63 50.80
CA SER A 165 34.31 17.43 51.89
C SER A 165 34.32 16.70 53.24
N VAL A 166 33.23 15.99 53.59
CA VAL A 166 33.16 15.16 54.80
C VAL A 166 34.17 14.01 54.74
N ARG A 167 34.28 13.32 53.60
CA ARG A 167 35.24 12.23 53.40
C ARG A 167 36.69 12.72 53.49
N GLU A 168 36.99 13.88 52.92
CA GLU A 168 38.32 14.51 53.04
C GLU A 168 38.64 14.88 54.49
N ARG A 169 37.70 15.48 55.24
CA ARG A 169 37.94 15.83 56.65
C ARG A 169 38.02 14.59 57.55
N LEU A 170 37.29 13.52 57.23
CA LEU A 170 37.39 12.23 57.92
C LEU A 170 38.78 11.61 57.71
N ALA A 171 39.27 11.54 56.47
CA ALA A 171 40.61 11.04 56.16
C ALA A 171 41.73 11.87 56.82
N GLN A 172 41.58 13.20 56.89
CA GLN A 172 42.49 14.06 57.67
C GLN A 172 42.48 13.67 59.16
N LEU A 173 41.30 13.53 59.76
CA LEU A 173 41.15 13.16 61.18
C LEU A 173 41.66 11.74 61.49
N GLU A 174 41.59 10.80 60.54
CA GLU A 174 42.18 9.46 60.65
C GLU A 174 43.72 9.53 60.66
N ILE A 175 44.32 10.34 59.78
CA ILE A 175 45.78 10.59 59.74
C ILE A 175 46.21 11.29 61.03
N GLU A 176 45.55 12.38 61.44
CA GLU A 176 45.80 13.08 62.71
C GLU A 176 45.71 12.11 63.91
N ASN A 177 44.70 11.24 63.96
CA ASN A 177 44.57 10.22 65.01
C ASN A 177 45.69 9.18 64.99
N LYS A 178 46.13 8.75 63.80
CA LYS A 178 47.24 7.80 63.65
C LYS A 178 48.54 8.42 64.12
N GLU A 179 48.86 9.63 63.67
CA GLU A 179 50.07 10.37 64.06
C GLU A 179 50.10 10.64 65.57
N LEU A 180 48.97 10.99 66.19
CA LEU A 180 48.87 11.14 67.65
C LEU A 180 49.06 9.81 68.40
N ARG A 181 48.60 8.68 67.84
CA ARG A 181 48.83 7.34 68.42
C ARG A 181 50.29 6.92 68.28
N ASP A 182 50.90 7.17 67.13
CA ASP A 182 52.31 6.87 66.88
C ASP A 182 53.22 7.76 67.74
N LEU A 183 52.92 9.05 67.91
CA LEU A 183 53.61 9.93 68.87
C LEU A 183 53.48 9.42 70.32
N MET A 184 52.31 8.87 70.69
CA MET A 184 52.11 8.24 72.00
C MET A 184 52.82 6.89 72.15
N THR A 185 53.08 6.12 71.08
CA THR A 185 53.91 4.91 71.16
C THR A 185 55.39 5.25 71.20
N PHE A 186 55.86 6.24 70.43
CA PHE A 186 57.23 6.79 70.53
C PHE A 186 57.53 7.37 71.91
N SER A 187 56.59 8.12 72.50
CA SER A 187 56.74 8.63 73.88
C SER A 187 56.83 7.47 74.89
N LYS A 188 56.00 6.43 74.75
CA LYS A 188 56.03 5.25 75.62
C LYS A 188 57.30 4.41 75.45
N SER A 189 57.85 4.27 74.24
CA SER A 189 59.11 3.55 74.04
C SER A 189 60.29 4.34 74.59
N PHE A 190 60.36 5.66 74.36
CA PHE A 190 61.39 6.53 74.92
C PHE A 190 61.40 6.52 76.46
N VAL A 191 60.23 6.55 77.11
CA VAL A 191 60.10 6.43 78.58
C VAL A 191 60.44 5.03 79.09
N LYS A 192 60.26 3.97 78.27
CA LYS A 192 60.73 2.62 78.60
C LYS A 192 62.25 2.53 78.53
N THR A 193 62.88 2.96 77.43
CA THR A 193 64.35 2.91 77.29
C THR A 193 65.05 3.74 78.37
N ALA A 194 64.51 4.91 78.72
CA ALA A 194 65.02 5.73 79.83
C ALA A 194 64.83 5.09 81.22
N LYS A 195 63.92 4.13 81.38
CA LYS A 195 63.80 3.30 82.60
C LYS A 195 64.72 2.08 82.55
N GLU A 196 64.91 1.48 81.39
CA GLU A 196 65.78 0.30 81.21
C GLU A 196 67.27 0.65 81.36
N GLU A 197 67.72 1.83 80.90
CA GLU A 197 69.06 2.35 81.23
C GLU A 197 69.29 2.53 82.75
N ASN A 198 68.23 2.79 83.51
CA ASN A 198 68.28 2.91 84.98
C ASN A 198 68.01 1.57 85.69
N SER A 199 67.85 0.43 84.98
CA SER A 199 67.40 -0.84 85.60
C SER A 199 67.76 -2.10 84.79
N GLN A 200 69.03 -2.50 84.78
CA GLN A 200 69.48 -3.83 84.33
C GLN A 200 70.74 -4.30 85.10
N PRO A 201 71.03 -5.62 85.19
CA PRO A 201 70.17 -6.82 85.09
C PRO A 201 70.45 -7.73 86.35
N PRO A 202 70.66 -9.08 86.35
CA PRO A 202 70.18 -10.17 85.47
C PRO A 202 69.26 -11.27 86.12
N PRO A 203 69.68 -12.46 86.66
CA PRO A 203 68.96 -13.72 86.33
C PRO A 203 68.79 -14.78 87.48
N PRO A 204 68.34 -16.05 87.23
CA PRO A 204 67.09 -16.48 86.58
C PRO A 204 66.40 -17.75 87.21
N ALA A 205 65.15 -18.03 86.80
CA ALA A 205 64.51 -19.39 86.69
C ALA A 205 63.23 -19.23 85.83
N ALA A 206 62.98 -19.93 84.72
CA ALA A 206 62.69 -21.37 84.51
C ALA A 206 61.33 -21.82 85.11
N ALA A 207 60.36 -22.42 84.38
CA ALA A 207 60.26 -22.74 82.94
C ALA A 207 58.79 -22.96 82.46
N ALA A 208 58.58 -22.90 81.12
CA ALA A 208 57.74 -23.70 80.18
C ALA A 208 56.58 -24.62 80.70
N VAL A 209 55.46 -24.89 80.01
CA VAL A 209 54.87 -24.62 78.64
C VAL A 209 53.32 -24.45 78.77
N ALA A 210 52.38 -24.37 77.78
CA ALA A 210 52.28 -24.66 76.32
C ALA A 210 51.41 -23.55 75.61
N GLU A 211 50.86 -23.55 74.38
CA GLU A 211 50.15 -24.49 73.43
C GLU A 211 48.70 -24.83 73.84
N GLU A 212 47.64 -24.79 73.01
CA GLU A 212 47.44 -24.71 71.53
C GLU A 212 46.19 -23.81 71.21
N GLU A 213 46.22 -22.86 70.26
CA GLU A 213 45.72 -22.89 68.85
C GLU A 213 44.31 -22.31 68.57
N GLU A 214 43.80 -22.48 67.32
CA GLU A 214 42.73 -21.75 66.59
C GLU A 214 41.28 -22.00 67.14
N GLU A 215 40.15 -21.45 66.64
CA GLU A 215 39.77 -20.94 65.30
C GLU A 215 38.67 -19.84 65.36
N LYS A 216 38.84 -18.79 64.54
CA LYS A 216 37.85 -18.25 63.56
C LYS A 216 36.34 -18.37 63.88
N SER A 217 35.67 -17.22 63.91
CA SER A 217 34.22 -17.14 63.59
C SER A 217 33.97 -16.03 62.59
N SER A 218 33.27 -16.36 61.49
CA SER A 218 32.94 -15.45 60.40
C SER A 218 31.51 -15.73 59.91
N GLN A 219 30.61 -14.77 60.09
CA GLN A 219 29.28 -14.77 59.49
C GLN A 219 28.93 -13.37 58.97
N PRO A 220 28.72 -13.22 57.65
CA PRO A 220 27.89 -12.16 57.08
C PRO A 220 26.50 -12.72 56.72
N GLU A 221 25.42 -12.09 57.17
CA GLU A 221 24.10 -12.09 56.49
C GLU A 221 23.08 -11.20 57.25
N SER A 222 22.47 -10.25 56.56
CA SER A 222 21.15 -9.63 56.83
C SER A 222 20.80 -8.71 55.66
N ASP A 223 19.50 -8.64 55.33
CA ASP A 223 18.92 -8.05 54.11
C ASP A 223 19.16 -6.54 53.91
#